data_AF-A0A117DR57-F1
#
_entry.id   AF-A0A117DR57-F1
#
_cell.length_a   1.000
_cell.length_b   1.000
_cell.length_c   1.000
_cell.angle_alpha   90.00
_cell.angle_beta   90.00
_cell.angle_gamma   90.00
#
_symmetry.space_group_name_H-M   'P 1'
#
loop_
_entity.id
_entity.type
_entity.pdbx_description
1 polymer ?
#
loop_
_entity_poly.entity_id
_entity_poly.type
_entity_poly.pdbx_seq_one_letter_code
_entity_poly.pdbx_strand_id
1 'polypeptide(L)'
;MRGDGELREVTPEMRARSVRTFVVVLVVFFALVGVVVATLAWQGRGVRDYAARVADAVLAGKPSPNVGFTQACVDAVPGPLPAQAQSCEVRVEDGAARVTVGVQGGRSYVIERRP
;
A
#
# COMPACT_ATOMS: atom_id res chain seq x y z
N MET A 1 -54.11 -15.60 -28.74
CA MET A 1 -54.52 -15.67 -27.32
C MET A 1 -53.48 -16.47 -26.58
N ARG A 2 -52.98 -15.92 -25.45
CA ARG A 2 -52.40 -16.62 -24.28
C ARG A 2 -51.05 -17.33 -24.57
N GLY A 3 -49.94 -16.92 -23.95
CA GLY A 3 -49.66 -17.13 -22.52
C GLY A 3 -49.59 -18.65 -22.32
N ASP A 4 -48.44 -19.29 -22.14
CA ASP A 4 -47.43 -19.06 -21.09
C ASP A 4 -46.07 -19.55 -21.62
N GLY A 5 -44.97 -18.83 -21.49
CA GLY A 5 -44.44 -18.57 -20.15
C GLY A 5 -44.12 -19.88 -19.44
N GLU A 6 -43.70 -20.94 -20.14
CA GLU A 6 -43.17 -22.16 -19.53
C GLU A 6 -41.91 -21.77 -18.75
N LEU A 7 -42.13 -21.34 -17.50
CA LEU A 7 -41.12 -21.20 -16.49
C LEU A 7 -40.41 -22.55 -16.47
N ARG A 8 -39.22 -22.59 -17.08
CA ARG A 8 -38.26 -23.68 -16.96
C ARG A 8 -38.25 -24.06 -15.49
N GLU A 9 -38.87 -25.18 -15.16
CA GLU A 9 -39.02 -25.62 -13.79
C GLU A 9 -37.61 -25.98 -13.34
N VAL A 10 -36.97 -25.05 -12.62
CA VAL A 10 -35.61 -25.25 -12.16
C VAL A 10 -35.69 -26.30 -11.09
N THR A 11 -35.49 -27.56 -11.48
CA THR A 11 -35.43 -28.70 -10.58
C THR A 11 -34.55 -28.35 -9.37
N PRO A 12 -34.97 -28.69 -8.15
CA PRO A 12 -34.23 -28.33 -6.92
C PRO A 12 -32.77 -28.78 -6.97
N GLU A 13 -32.50 -29.88 -7.66
CA GLU A 13 -31.20 -30.41 -8.06
C GLU A 13 -30.30 -29.37 -8.78
N MET A 14 -30.85 -28.69 -9.81
CA MET A 14 -30.17 -27.68 -10.62
C MET A 14 -29.95 -26.38 -9.83
N ARG A 15 -30.91 -26.02 -8.96
CA ARG A 15 -30.77 -24.89 -8.03
C ARG A 15 -29.66 -25.15 -7.02
N ALA A 16 -29.64 -26.32 -6.37
CA ALA A 16 -28.64 -26.66 -5.37
C ALA A 16 -27.23 -26.70 -5.95
N ARG A 17 -27.06 -27.27 -7.15
CA ARG A 17 -25.77 -27.27 -7.86
C ARG A 17 -25.33 -25.85 -8.23
N SER A 18 -26.24 -25.04 -8.77
CA SER A 18 -25.94 -23.65 -9.17
C SER A 18 -25.59 -22.78 -7.97
N VAL A 19 -26.35 -22.90 -6.87
CA VAL A 19 -26.07 -22.19 -5.61
C VAL A 19 -24.72 -22.62 -5.05
N ARG A 20 -24.40 -23.91 -5.06
CA ARG A 20 -23.09 -24.41 -4.58
C ARG A 20 -21.95 -23.83 -5.41
N THR A 21 -22.05 -23.84 -6.74
CA THR A 21 -21.02 -23.24 -7.61
C THR A 21 -20.92 -21.73 -7.39
N PHE A 22 -22.06 -21.04 -7.27
CA PHE A 22 -22.10 -19.60 -7.02
C PHE A 22 -21.43 -19.23 -5.69
N VAL A 23 -21.71 -19.99 -4.61
CA VAL A 23 -21.07 -19.81 -3.31
C VAL A 23 -19.57 -20.08 -3.40
N VAL A 24 -19.15 -21.14 -4.10
CA VAL A 24 -17.72 -21.43 -4.31
C VAL A 24 -17.04 -20.27 -5.04
N VAL A 25 -17.64 -19.75 -6.11
CA VAL A 25 -17.11 -18.61 -6.86
C VAL A 25 -17.01 -17.37 -5.97
N LEU A 26 -18.02 -17.07 -5.17
CA LEU A 26 -17.98 -15.96 -4.21
C LEU A 26 -16.84 -16.12 -3.21
N VAL A 27 -16.70 -17.30 -2.60
CA VAL A 27 -15.63 -17.58 -1.63
C VAL A 27 -14.26 -17.41 -2.28
N VAL A 28 -14.04 -17.97 -3.47
CA VAL A 28 -12.78 -17.83 -4.22
C VAL A 28 -12.51 -16.37 -4.55
N PHE A 29 -13.52 -15.62 -4.99
CA PHE A 29 -13.38 -14.20 -5.31
C PHE A 29 -12.96 -13.38 -4.08
N PHE A 30 -13.65 -13.53 -2.95
CA PHE A 30 -13.30 -12.82 -1.73
C PHE A 30 -11.95 -13.25 -1.16
N ALA A 31 -11.56 -14.53 -1.30
CA ALA A 31 -10.23 -15.00 -0.93
C ALA A 31 -9.15 -14.31 -1.76
N LEU A 32 -9.31 -14.22 -3.09
CA LEU A 32 -8.36 -13.54 -3.97
C LEU A 32 -8.28 -12.04 -3.65
N VAL A 33 -9.41 -11.37 -3.47
CA VAL A 33 -9.45 -9.96 -3.07
C VAL A 33 -8.77 -9.77 -1.71
N GLY A 34 -9.02 -10.65 -0.76
CA GLY A 34 -8.39 -10.64 0.57
C GLY A 34 -6.86 -10.73 0.49
N VAL A 35 -6.32 -11.61 -0.37
CA VAL A 35 -4.87 -11.71 -0.61
C VAL A 35 -4.30 -10.42 -1.19
N VAL A 36 -4.97 -9.83 -2.19
CA VAL A 36 -4.52 -8.56 -2.79
C VAL A 36 -4.55 -7.42 -1.76
N VAL A 37 -5.61 -7.31 -0.96
CA VAL A 37 -5.69 -6.29 0.10
C VAL A 37 -4.65 -6.53 1.19
N ALA A 38 -4.41 -7.77 1.61
CA ALA A 38 -3.40 -8.11 2.60
C ALA A 38 -1.98 -7.73 2.13
N THR A 39 -1.66 -8.05 0.88
CA THR A 39 -0.37 -7.67 0.27
C THR A 39 -0.19 -6.16 0.17
N LEU A 40 -1.21 -5.42 -0.27
CA LEU A 40 -1.19 -3.96 -0.31
C LEU A 40 -1.10 -3.33 1.09
N ALA A 41 -1.79 -3.89 2.08
CA ALA A 41 -1.76 -3.42 3.47
C ALA A 41 -0.37 -3.63 4.12
N TRP A 42 0.31 -4.75 3.80
CA TRP A 42 1.69 -4.98 4.23
C TRP A 42 2.66 -4.01 3.57
N GLN A 43 2.49 -3.73 2.28
CA GLN A 43 3.27 -2.73 1.58
C GLN A 43 3.09 -1.34 2.23
N GLY A 44 1.85 -0.93 2.51
CA GLY A 44 1.54 0.38 3.13
C GLY A 44 2.19 0.58 4.51
N ARG A 45 2.27 -0.49 5.33
CA ARG A 45 3.01 -0.45 6.61
C ARG A 45 4.52 -0.35 6.39
N GLY A 46 5.07 -1.13 5.47
CA GLY A 46 6.51 -1.13 5.18
C GLY A 46 7.06 0.24 4.78
N VAL A 47 6.34 1.02 3.96
CA VAL A 47 6.77 2.39 3.61
C VAL A 47 6.78 3.32 4.80
N ARG A 48 5.76 3.25 5.66
CA ARG A 48 5.68 4.11 6.84
C ARG A 48 6.79 3.79 7.84
N ASP A 49 7.06 2.51 8.08
CA ASP A 49 8.13 2.05 8.96
C ASP A 49 9.52 2.35 8.38
N TYR A 50 9.68 2.33 7.06
CA TYR A 50 10.91 2.74 6.39
C TYR A 50 11.13 4.26 6.50
N ALA A 51 10.11 5.07 6.22
CA ALA A 51 10.20 6.52 6.33
C ALA A 51 10.45 6.98 7.78
N ALA A 52 9.84 6.31 8.77
CA ALA A 52 10.10 6.57 10.19
C ALA A 52 11.56 6.27 10.56
N ARG A 53 12.09 5.11 10.15
CA ARG A 53 13.49 4.73 10.40
C ARG A 53 14.49 5.69 9.76
N VAL A 54 14.21 6.13 8.54
CA VAL A 54 15.04 7.13 7.85
C VAL A 54 15.03 8.46 8.59
N ALA A 55 13.86 8.94 9.02
CA ALA A 55 13.76 10.17 9.81
C ALA A 55 14.50 10.06 11.15
N ASP A 56 14.37 8.93 11.85
CA ASP A 56 15.07 8.68 13.12
C ASP A 56 16.59 8.61 12.95
N ALA A 57 17.08 7.94 11.89
CA ALA A 57 18.51 7.86 11.59
C ALA A 57 19.12 9.23 11.27
N VAL A 58 18.40 10.07 10.51
CA VAL A 58 18.85 11.42 10.16
C VAL A 58 18.84 12.34 11.39
N LEU A 59 17.81 12.27 12.24
CA LEU A 59 17.72 13.07 13.46
C LEU A 59 18.71 12.61 14.55
N ALA A 60 19.07 11.32 14.59
CA ALA A 60 20.11 10.80 15.47
C ALA A 60 21.49 11.43 15.19
N GLY A 61 21.73 11.88 13.95
CA GLY A 61 22.93 12.63 13.57
C GLY A 61 23.00 14.05 14.15
N LYS A 62 21.96 14.51 14.86
CA LYS A 62 21.83 15.89 15.40
C LYS A 62 22.24 16.95 14.37
N PRO A 63 21.56 16.99 13.20
CA PRO A 63 21.87 17.99 12.19
C PRO A 63 21.75 19.39 12.78
N SER A 64 22.79 20.20 12.58
CA SER A 64 22.81 21.56 13.09
C SER A 64 21.70 22.38 12.43
N PRO A 65 20.92 23.17 13.18
CA PRO A 65 19.77 23.91 12.65
C PRO A 65 20.16 24.96 11.59
N ASN A 66 21.45 25.26 11.44
CA ASN A 66 21.96 26.26 10.49
C ASN A 66 22.47 25.67 9.17
N VAL A 67 22.41 24.35 8.98
CA VAL A 67 22.87 23.68 7.75
C VAL A 67 21.73 22.89 7.13
N GLY A 68 21.32 23.33 5.94
CA GLY A 68 20.38 22.60 5.10
C GLY A 68 21.12 21.65 4.17
N PHE A 69 20.74 20.38 4.12
CA PHE A 69 21.31 19.41 3.18
C PHE A 69 20.25 18.45 2.66
N THR A 70 20.46 17.99 1.43
CA THR A 70 19.62 16.96 0.79
C THR A 70 20.46 15.71 0.62
N GLN A 71 19.96 14.56 1.08
CA GLN A 71 20.61 13.26 0.89
C GLN A 71 19.60 12.21 0.45
N ALA A 72 20.07 11.14 -0.22
CA ALA A 72 19.20 10.02 -0.53
C ALA A 72 18.89 9.22 0.74
N CYS A 73 17.69 8.64 0.83
CA CYS A 73 17.33 7.83 1.99
C CYS A 73 18.22 6.59 2.18
N VAL A 74 18.81 6.08 1.09
CA VAL A 74 19.76 4.95 1.12
C VAL A 74 21.07 5.30 1.83
N ASP A 75 21.45 6.58 1.83
CA ASP A 75 22.64 7.07 2.53
C ASP A 75 22.38 7.20 4.04
N ALA A 76 21.10 7.40 4.44
CA ALA A 76 20.69 7.44 5.85
C ALA A 76 20.46 6.04 6.42
N VAL A 77 19.76 5.19 5.67
CA VAL A 77 19.46 3.81 6.06
C VAL A 77 19.74 2.91 4.85
N PRO A 78 20.88 2.19 4.86
CA PRO A 78 21.21 1.23 3.83
C PRO A 78 20.15 0.12 3.80
N GLY A 79 19.48 -0.05 2.67
CA GLY A 79 18.46 -1.08 2.51
C GLY A 79 17.68 -0.93 1.21
N PRO A 80 16.98 -2.01 0.78
CA PRO A 80 16.14 -1.95 -0.40
C PRO A 80 15.01 -0.95 -0.20
N LEU A 81 14.76 -0.13 -1.23
CA LEU A 81 13.58 0.74 -1.24
C LEU A 81 12.31 -0.13 -1.18
N PRO A 82 11.25 0.33 -0.48
CA PRO A 82 9.95 -0.33 -0.53
C PRO A 82 9.48 -0.50 -1.98
N ALA A 83 8.83 -1.62 -2.31
CA ALA A 83 8.44 -1.98 -3.68
C ALA A 83 7.65 -0.90 -4.43
N GLN A 84 6.92 -0.06 -3.69
CA GLN A 84 6.13 1.05 -4.22
C GLN A 84 6.92 2.36 -4.35
N ALA A 85 8.04 2.53 -3.66
CA ALA A 85 8.86 3.74 -3.69
C ALA A 85 9.86 3.67 -4.84
N GLN A 86 9.78 4.62 -5.77
CA GLN A 86 10.73 4.78 -6.87
C GLN A 86 11.90 5.69 -6.50
N SER A 87 11.64 6.70 -5.67
CA SER A 87 12.64 7.65 -5.19
C SER A 87 12.40 7.97 -3.73
N CYS A 88 13.46 8.24 -2.99
CA CYS A 88 13.38 8.65 -1.60
C CYS A 88 14.51 9.64 -1.31
N GLU A 89 14.14 10.87 -1.00
CA GLU A 89 15.06 11.95 -0.66
C GLU A 89 14.70 12.51 0.72
N VAL A 90 15.73 12.81 1.50
CA VAL A 90 15.59 13.53 2.77
C VAL A 90 16.19 14.90 2.61
N ARG A 91 15.40 15.93 2.91
CA ARG A 91 15.84 17.31 3.03
C ARG A 91 15.81 17.69 4.49
N VAL A 92 16.96 18.06 5.04
CA VAL A 92 17.06 18.62 6.38
C VAL A 92 17.18 20.12 6.24
N GLU A 93 16.29 20.88 6.86
CA GLU A 93 16.28 22.35 6.87
C GLU A 93 15.80 22.81 8.26
N ASP A 94 16.47 23.80 8.86
CA ASP A 94 16.11 24.37 10.17
C ASP A 94 15.96 23.32 11.30
N GLY A 95 16.77 22.25 11.24
CA GLY A 95 16.71 21.12 12.17
C GLY A 95 15.49 20.21 12.01
N ALA A 96 14.63 20.45 11.02
CA ALA A 96 13.54 19.55 10.63
C ALA A 96 13.97 18.62 9.50
N ALA A 97 13.59 17.35 9.57
CA ALA A 97 13.81 16.36 8.53
C ALA A 97 12.52 16.18 7.71
N ARG A 98 12.55 16.63 6.45
CA ARG A 98 11.49 16.43 5.47
C ARG A 98 11.87 15.27 4.54
N VAL A 99 11.18 14.16 4.66
CA VAL A 99 11.35 12.96 3.83
C VAL A 99 10.33 12.99 2.71
N THR A 100 10.80 12.96 1.46
CA THR A 100 9.96 12.88 0.26
C THR A 100 10.15 11.53 -0.40
N VAL A 101 9.08 10.74 -0.44
CA VAL A 101 9.06 9.41 -1.07
C VAL A 101 8.25 9.50 -2.36
N GLY A 102 8.92 9.43 -3.51
CA GLY A 102 8.29 9.30 -4.82
C GLY A 102 7.78 7.87 -5.02
N VAL A 103 6.53 7.75 -5.46
CA VAL A 103 5.82 6.47 -5.63
C VAL A 103 5.49 6.28 -7.11
N GLN A 104 5.41 5.02 -7.55
CA GLN A 104 4.95 4.70 -8.89
C GLN A 104 3.62 5.42 -9.22
N GLY A 105 3.54 6.06 -10.39
CA GLY A 105 2.34 6.76 -10.85
C GLY A 105 2.30 8.26 -10.54
N GLY A 106 3.45 8.91 -10.33
CA GLY A 106 3.55 10.38 -10.17
C GLY A 106 3.05 10.91 -8.83
N ARG A 107 2.85 10.02 -7.85
CA ARG A 107 2.46 10.39 -6.49
C ARG A 107 3.73 10.61 -5.67
N SER A 108 3.66 11.49 -4.69
CA SER A 108 4.73 11.71 -3.71
C SER A 108 4.14 11.78 -2.31
N TYR A 109 4.75 11.07 -1.36
CA TYR A 109 4.42 11.20 0.06
C TYR A 109 5.49 12.05 0.74
N VAL A 110 5.07 13.13 1.37
CA VAL A 110 5.95 14.02 2.13
C VAL A 110 5.64 13.84 3.61
N ILE A 111 6.66 13.53 4.40
CA ILE A 111 6.57 13.46 5.85
C ILE A 111 7.59 14.44 6.41
N GLU A 112 7.14 15.34 7.28
CA GLU A 112 8.01 16.26 7.99
C GLU A 112 8.06 15.86 9.46
N ARG A 113 9.26 15.63 9.98
CA ARG A 113 9.50 15.45 11.42
C ARG A 113 10.40 16.56 11.93
N ARG A 114 10.03 17.12 13.07
CA ARG A 114 10.84 18.04 13.87
C ARG A 114 11.32 17.28 15.13
N PRO A 115 12.55 17.52 15.62
CA PRO A 115 13.02 16.96 16.87
C PRO A 115 12.15 17.35 18.07
#